data_AF-A0A949CPN9-F1
#
_entry.id   AF-A0A949CPN9-F1
#
_cell.length_a   1.000
_cell.length_b   1.000
_cell.length_c   1.000
_cell.angle_alpha   90.00
_cell.angle_beta   90.00
_cell.angle_gamma   90.00
#
_symmetry.space_group_name_H-M   'P 1'
#
loop_
_entity.id
_entity.type
_entity.pdbx_description
1 polymer ?
#
loop_
_entity_poly.entity_id
_entity_poly.type
_entity_poly.pdbx_seq_one_letter_code
_entity_poly.pdbx_strand_id
1 'polypeptide(L)'
;MKRFLVMSLVLGVVSVLAVGASAQVKKGKTRLLTTKQMMSGLIKPQCSTLGEGLKTAPADDKAWAELATKAALLNEICFNMMDDGRCPDKVWEDSVTAMKDGSAAVLAKIEAKDHAGAQEAFKMITGSCSSCHKAHKK
;
A
#
# COMPACT_ATOMS: atom_id res chain seq x y z
N MET A 1 31.09 33.95 22.34
CA MET A 1 29.62 34.18 22.24
C MET A 1 29.07 33.99 20.82
N LYS A 2 29.66 34.55 19.74
CA LYS A 2 29.18 34.33 18.36
C LYS A 2 29.16 32.85 17.90
N ARG A 3 30.11 32.02 18.34
CA ARG A 3 30.17 30.58 18.00
C ARG A 3 29.06 29.74 18.65
N PHE A 4 28.62 30.10 19.85
CA PHE A 4 27.52 29.42 20.53
C PHE A 4 26.16 29.73 19.88
N LEU A 5 25.97 30.97 19.41
CA LEU A 5 24.76 31.40 18.69
C LEU A 5 24.56 30.67 17.35
N VAL A 6 25.63 30.42 16.59
CA VAL A 6 25.55 29.68 15.32
C VAL A 6 25.22 28.21 15.55
N MET A 7 25.77 27.60 16.60
CA MET A 7 25.57 26.19 16.91
C MET A 7 24.14 25.88 17.41
N SER A 8 23.54 26.81 18.17
CA SER A 8 22.12 26.71 18.57
C SER A 8 21.14 26.90 17.40
N LEU A 9 21.49 27.73 16.40
CA LEU A 9 20.67 27.94 15.22
C LEU A 9 20.64 26.69 14.31
N VAL A 10 21.78 26.02 14.14
CA VAL A 10 21.89 24.78 13.34
C VAL A 10 21.10 23.62 13.98
N LEU A 11 21.15 23.47 15.31
CA LEU A 11 20.41 22.42 16.02
C LEU A 11 18.88 22.62 15.94
N GLY A 12 18.42 23.87 16.01
CA GLY A 12 17.01 24.22 15.87
C GLY A 12 16.44 23.88 14.47
N VAL A 13 17.19 24.17 13.41
CA VAL A 13 16.76 23.90 12.02
C VAL A 13 16.66 22.39 11.73
N VAL A 14 17.63 21.59 12.21
CA VAL A 14 17.60 20.11 12.04
C VAL A 14 16.39 19.49 12.73
N SER A 15 16.00 20.03 13.89
CA SER A 15 14.88 19.52 14.67
C SER A 15 13.52 19.76 13.98
N VAL A 16 13.34 20.91 13.31
CA VAL A 16 12.11 21.24 12.58
C VAL A 16 11.96 20.40 11.32
N LEU A 17 13.06 20.06 10.64
CA LEU A 17 13.05 19.24 9.42
C LEU A 17 12.68 17.77 9.70
N ALA A 18 13.14 17.20 10.82
CA ALA A 18 12.84 15.81 11.19
C ALA A 18 11.35 15.58 11.51
N VAL A 19 10.67 16.56 12.11
CA VAL A 19 9.23 16.45 12.43
C VAL A 19 8.38 16.42 11.15
N GLY A 20 8.73 17.24 10.15
CA GLY A 20 8.05 17.29 8.86
C GLY A 20 8.10 15.96 8.09
N ALA A 21 9.24 15.26 8.11
CA ALA A 21 9.40 13.97 7.47
C ALA A 21 8.46 12.90 8.04
N SER A 22 8.28 12.84 9.37
CA SER A 22 7.41 11.84 10.01
C SER A 22 5.90 12.07 9.76
N ALA A 23 5.47 13.32 9.61
CA ALA A 23 4.08 13.67 9.34
C ALA A 23 3.69 13.36 7.89
N GLN A 24 4.62 13.53 6.96
CA GLN A 24 4.44 13.27 5.53
C GLN A 24 4.21 11.78 5.19
N VAL A 25 4.69 10.87 6.04
CA VAL A 25 4.43 9.42 5.89
C VAL A 25 2.96 9.08 6.22
N LYS A 26 2.34 9.86 7.11
CA LYS A 26 0.94 9.65 7.54
C LYS A 26 -0.07 10.28 6.58
N LYS A 27 0.36 11.22 5.75
CA LYS A 27 -0.44 11.92 4.74
C LYS A 27 0.50 12.53 3.71
N GLY A 28 0.20 12.36 2.42
CA GLY A 28 1.00 12.96 1.36
C GLY A 28 1.08 14.49 1.47
N LYS A 29 2.11 15.08 0.85
CA LYS A 29 2.40 16.52 0.88
C LYS A 29 1.23 17.39 0.43
N THR A 30 0.50 16.97 -0.61
CA THR A 30 -0.58 17.76 -1.25
C THR A 30 -1.94 17.08 -1.21
N ARG A 31 -1.98 15.79 -0.85
CA ARG A 31 -3.20 14.96 -0.94
C ARG A 31 -4.01 14.98 0.35
N LEU A 32 -5.34 14.99 0.23
CA LEU A 32 -6.24 14.98 1.39
C LEU A 32 -6.24 13.66 2.16
N LEU A 33 -6.09 12.54 1.45
CA LEU A 33 -6.23 11.19 2.00
C LEU A 33 -5.08 10.84 2.96
N THR A 34 -5.37 10.53 4.21
CA THR A 34 -4.36 9.99 5.13
C THR A 34 -4.03 8.53 4.80
N THR A 35 -2.86 8.06 5.21
CA THR A 35 -2.47 6.64 5.06
C THR A 35 -3.49 5.72 5.76
N LYS A 36 -4.00 6.10 6.94
CA LYS A 36 -5.04 5.33 7.65
C LYS A 36 -6.34 5.22 6.84
N GLN A 37 -6.83 6.32 6.27
CA GLN A 37 -8.03 6.34 5.45
C GLN A 37 -7.83 5.56 4.14
N MET A 38 -6.66 5.65 3.52
CA MET A 38 -6.31 4.87 2.34
C MET A 38 -6.36 3.37 2.64
N MET A 39 -5.75 2.94 3.75
CA MET A 39 -5.80 1.54 4.19
C MET A 39 -7.22 1.08 4.44
N SER A 40 -8.03 1.83 5.20
CA SER A 40 -9.37 1.40 5.60
C SER A 40 -10.42 1.50 4.49
N GLY A 41 -10.33 2.54 3.65
CA GLY A 41 -11.36 2.90 2.67
C GLY A 41 -11.07 2.40 1.26
N LEU A 42 -9.80 2.23 0.89
CA LEU A 42 -9.43 1.83 -0.48
C LEU A 42 -8.82 0.42 -0.51
N ILE A 43 -7.83 0.14 0.33
CA ILE A 43 -7.08 -1.13 0.26
C ILE A 43 -7.83 -2.28 0.91
N LYS A 44 -8.27 -2.11 2.17
CA LYS A 44 -8.94 -3.17 2.93
C LYS A 44 -10.16 -3.75 2.20
N PRO A 45 -11.10 -2.95 1.64
CA PRO A 45 -12.27 -3.53 0.98
C PRO A 45 -11.89 -4.39 -0.22
N GLN A 46 -10.92 -3.95 -1.03
CA GLN A 46 -10.46 -4.70 -2.20
C GLN A 46 -9.80 -6.02 -1.78
N CYS A 47 -8.87 -5.97 -0.82
CA CYS A 47 -8.18 -7.15 -0.32
C CYS A 47 -9.13 -8.13 0.38
N SER A 48 -10.09 -7.65 1.17
CA SER A 48 -11.09 -8.50 1.83
C SER A 48 -12.02 -9.16 0.82
N THR A 49 -12.50 -8.43 -0.19
CA THR A 49 -13.35 -9.04 -1.23
C THR A 49 -12.60 -10.09 -2.03
N LEU A 50 -11.33 -9.86 -2.40
CA LEU A 50 -10.50 -10.88 -3.04
C LEU A 50 -10.30 -12.10 -2.14
N GLY A 51 -9.98 -11.87 -0.86
CA GLY A 51 -9.75 -12.95 0.10
C GLY A 51 -10.98 -13.81 0.36
N GLU A 52 -12.18 -13.23 0.38
CA GLU A 52 -13.43 -13.98 0.51
C GLU A 52 -13.83 -14.65 -0.81
N GLY A 53 -13.80 -13.89 -1.92
CA GLY A 53 -14.26 -14.36 -3.22
C GLY A 53 -13.37 -15.42 -3.88
N LEU A 54 -12.13 -15.58 -3.43
CA LEU A 54 -11.22 -16.64 -3.87
C LEU A 54 -11.23 -17.88 -2.98
N LYS A 55 -12.07 -17.95 -1.92
CA LYS A 55 -12.22 -19.18 -1.12
C LYS A 55 -12.86 -20.33 -1.90
N THR A 56 -13.72 -19.99 -2.85
CA THR A 56 -14.40 -20.92 -3.74
C THR A 56 -14.28 -20.40 -5.17
N ALA A 57 -14.34 -21.29 -6.15
CA ALA A 57 -14.35 -20.87 -7.55
C ALA A 57 -15.55 -19.92 -7.81
N PRO A 58 -15.34 -18.76 -8.46
CA PRO A 58 -16.42 -17.86 -8.83
C PRO A 58 -17.48 -18.56 -9.69
N ALA A 59 -18.76 -18.35 -9.34
CA ALA A 59 -19.87 -19.11 -9.92
C ALA A 59 -20.22 -18.71 -11.37
N ASP A 60 -19.96 -17.45 -11.73
CA ASP A 60 -20.32 -16.88 -13.02
C ASP A 60 -19.37 -15.75 -13.45
N ASP A 61 -19.56 -15.26 -14.67
CA ASP A 61 -18.75 -14.19 -15.25
C ASP A 61 -18.86 -12.87 -14.49
N LYS A 62 -19.99 -12.62 -13.81
CA LYS A 62 -20.17 -11.43 -13.00
C LYS A 62 -19.28 -11.50 -11.74
N ALA A 63 -19.21 -12.66 -11.10
CA ALA A 63 -18.32 -12.88 -9.97
C ALA A 63 -16.84 -12.76 -10.37
N TRP A 64 -16.46 -13.28 -11.55
CA TRP A 64 -15.12 -13.07 -12.10
C TRP A 64 -14.83 -11.58 -12.35
N ALA A 65 -15.74 -10.86 -12.99
CA ALA A 65 -15.58 -9.43 -13.29
C ALA A 65 -15.50 -8.56 -12.02
N GLU A 66 -16.25 -8.93 -10.97
CA GLU A 66 -16.14 -8.26 -9.67
C GLU A 66 -14.73 -8.42 -9.11
N LEU A 67 -14.20 -9.64 -9.04
CA LEU A 67 -12.85 -9.89 -8.52
C LEU A 67 -11.77 -9.22 -9.38
N ALA A 68 -11.93 -9.20 -10.71
CA ALA A 68 -11.04 -8.48 -11.61
C ALA A 68 -10.97 -7.00 -11.25
N THR A 69 -12.13 -6.38 -11.02
CA THR A 69 -12.22 -4.98 -10.60
C THR A 69 -11.51 -4.75 -9.27
N LYS A 70 -11.65 -5.66 -8.29
CA LYS A 70 -10.96 -5.54 -6.99
C LYS A 70 -9.45 -5.65 -7.13
N ALA A 71 -8.96 -6.58 -7.96
CA ALA A 71 -7.54 -6.75 -8.23
C ALA A 71 -6.94 -5.52 -8.93
N ALA A 72 -7.62 -5.00 -9.95
CA ALA A 72 -7.20 -3.81 -10.68
C ALA A 72 -7.17 -2.56 -9.77
N LEU A 73 -8.21 -2.34 -8.96
CA LEU A 73 -8.23 -1.22 -8.02
C LEU A 73 -7.12 -1.33 -6.97
N LEU A 74 -6.85 -2.54 -6.48
CA LEU A 74 -5.75 -2.77 -5.54
C LEU A 74 -4.39 -2.45 -6.16
N ASN A 75 -4.19 -2.81 -7.43
CA ASN A 75 -2.99 -2.45 -8.19
C ASN A 75 -2.85 -0.94 -8.37
N GLU A 76 -3.93 -0.25 -8.76
CA GLU A 76 -3.93 1.20 -9.00
C GLU A 76 -3.59 1.98 -7.72
N ILE A 77 -4.05 1.51 -6.56
CA ILE A 77 -3.74 2.14 -5.28
C ILE A 77 -2.23 2.05 -4.93
N CYS A 78 -1.50 1.06 -5.45
CA CYS A 78 -0.04 0.98 -5.21
C CYS A 78 0.69 2.24 -5.70
N PHE A 79 0.25 2.85 -6.80
CA PHE A 79 0.84 4.11 -7.27
C PHE A 79 0.60 5.25 -6.27
N ASN A 80 -0.63 5.35 -5.76
CA ASN A 80 -0.98 6.33 -4.72
C ASN A 80 -0.22 6.11 -3.41
N MET A 81 0.22 4.88 -3.10
CA MET A 81 1.03 4.58 -1.92
C MET A 81 2.48 5.04 -2.05
N MET A 82 2.97 5.25 -3.27
CA MET A 82 4.35 5.69 -3.54
C MET A 82 4.44 7.18 -3.86
N ASP A 83 3.35 7.76 -4.38
CA ASP A 83 3.29 9.16 -4.79
C ASP A 83 3.25 10.16 -3.61
N ASP A 84 3.45 11.44 -3.92
CA ASP A 84 3.24 12.59 -3.02
C ASP A 84 4.06 12.49 -1.71
N GLY A 85 5.22 11.83 -1.79
CA GLY A 85 6.17 11.67 -0.68
C GLY A 85 5.70 10.73 0.43
N ARG A 86 4.80 9.79 0.13
CA ARG A 86 4.23 8.85 1.10
C ARG A 86 5.15 7.69 1.46
N CYS A 87 6.12 7.35 0.61
CA CYS A 87 7.07 6.26 0.86
C CYS A 87 8.11 6.67 1.94
N PRO A 88 8.06 6.10 3.16
CA PRO A 88 9.01 6.42 4.22
C PRO A 88 10.40 5.81 4.03
N ASP A 89 10.44 4.59 3.47
CA ASP A 89 11.64 3.76 3.45
C ASP A 89 11.49 2.59 2.45
N LYS A 90 12.55 1.79 2.37
CA LYS A 90 12.66 0.65 1.47
C LYS A 90 11.71 -0.50 1.82
N VAL A 91 11.34 -0.67 3.09
CA VAL A 91 10.41 -1.74 3.50
C VAL A 91 9.02 -1.46 2.96
N TRP A 92 8.60 -0.19 3.00
CA TRP A 92 7.38 0.25 2.36
C TRP A 92 7.43 0.05 0.85
N GLU A 93 8.47 0.57 0.18
CA GLU A 93 8.65 0.45 -1.27
C GLU A 93 8.59 -1.00 -1.75
N ASP A 94 9.32 -1.90 -1.09
CA ASP A 94 9.36 -3.32 -1.45
C ASP A 94 8.01 -4.00 -1.23
N SER A 95 7.33 -3.66 -0.13
CA SER A 95 6.01 -4.21 0.15
C SER A 95 4.96 -3.71 -0.85
N VAL A 96 5.00 -2.44 -1.25
CA VAL A 96 4.09 -1.88 -2.25
C VAL A 96 4.36 -2.46 -3.64
N THR A 97 5.63 -2.64 -3.98
CA THR A 97 6.04 -3.30 -5.24
C THR A 97 5.53 -4.74 -5.28
N ALA A 98 5.75 -5.51 -4.20
CA ALA A 98 5.21 -6.87 -4.10
C ALA A 98 3.67 -6.91 -4.14
N MET A 99 2.98 -5.93 -3.54
CA MET A 99 1.52 -5.81 -3.64
C MET A 99 1.06 -5.50 -5.07
N LYS A 100 1.78 -4.63 -5.78
CA LYS A 100 1.52 -4.29 -7.18
C LYS A 100 1.71 -5.53 -8.08
N ASP A 101 2.84 -6.21 -7.97
CA ASP A 101 3.11 -7.40 -8.78
C ASP A 101 2.13 -8.53 -8.46
N GLY A 102 1.82 -8.74 -7.17
CA GLY A 102 0.83 -9.72 -6.73
C GLY A 102 -0.58 -9.42 -7.23
N SER A 103 -1.02 -8.16 -7.21
CA SER A 103 -2.34 -7.76 -7.74
C SER A 103 -2.43 -7.90 -9.26
N ALA A 104 -1.35 -7.60 -9.99
CA ALA A 104 -1.28 -7.86 -11.43
C ALA A 104 -1.35 -9.38 -11.75
N ALA A 105 -0.63 -10.20 -10.97
CA ALA A 105 -0.68 -11.65 -11.11
C ALA A 105 -2.09 -12.21 -10.82
N VAL A 106 -2.74 -11.75 -9.74
CA VAL A 106 -4.12 -12.13 -9.42
C VAL A 106 -5.06 -11.76 -10.55
N LEU A 107 -4.95 -10.54 -11.09
CA LEU A 107 -5.79 -10.09 -12.21
C LEU A 107 -5.63 -10.98 -13.44
N ALA A 108 -4.39 -11.26 -13.86
CA ALA A 108 -4.13 -12.12 -15.02
C ALA A 108 -4.73 -13.53 -14.84
N LYS A 109 -4.70 -14.07 -13.62
CA LYS A 109 -5.31 -15.37 -13.30
C LYS A 109 -6.84 -15.32 -13.29
N ILE A 110 -7.42 -14.24 -12.80
CA ILE A 110 -8.86 -13.99 -12.84
C ILE A 110 -9.36 -13.87 -14.28
N GLU A 111 -8.66 -13.13 -15.14
CA GLU A 111 -9.00 -12.99 -16.56
C GLU A 111 -8.91 -14.32 -17.32
N ALA A 112 -7.98 -15.18 -16.92
CA ALA A 112 -7.87 -16.55 -17.42
C ALA A 112 -8.87 -17.55 -16.78
N LYS A 113 -9.73 -17.11 -15.86
CA LYS A 113 -10.61 -17.95 -15.02
C LYS A 113 -9.87 -19.08 -14.28
N ASP A 114 -8.61 -18.86 -13.94
CA ASP A 114 -7.75 -19.79 -13.20
C ASP A 114 -7.90 -19.55 -11.70
N HIS A 115 -8.88 -20.20 -11.07
CA HIS A 115 -9.19 -20.02 -9.64
C HIS A 115 -8.01 -20.44 -8.74
N ALA A 116 -7.41 -21.60 -9.01
CA ALA A 116 -6.27 -22.09 -8.23
C ALA A 116 -5.05 -21.15 -8.37
N GLY A 117 -4.77 -20.70 -9.59
CA GLY A 117 -3.70 -19.73 -9.84
C GLY A 117 -3.98 -18.37 -9.18
N ALA A 118 -5.22 -17.89 -9.20
CA ALA A 118 -5.61 -16.64 -8.54
C ALA A 118 -5.45 -16.75 -7.01
N GLN A 119 -5.85 -17.87 -6.42
CA GLN A 119 -5.68 -18.12 -4.98
C GLN A 119 -4.19 -18.19 -4.59
N GLU A 120 -3.35 -18.83 -5.40
CA GLU A 120 -1.90 -18.85 -5.17
C GLU A 120 -1.29 -17.45 -5.28
N ALA A 121 -1.64 -16.71 -6.34
CA ALA A 121 -1.15 -15.34 -6.53
C ALA A 121 -1.57 -14.40 -5.40
N PHE A 122 -2.77 -14.59 -4.83
CA PHE A 122 -3.26 -13.80 -3.70
C PHE A 122 -2.40 -13.95 -2.43
N LYS A 123 -1.69 -15.08 -2.26
CA LYS A 123 -0.75 -15.26 -1.14
C LYS A 123 0.39 -14.24 -1.17
N MET A 124 0.84 -13.83 -2.36
CA MET A 124 1.87 -12.79 -2.50
C MET A 124 1.40 -11.43 -1.93
N ILE A 125 0.13 -11.07 -2.18
CA ILE A 125 -0.49 -9.85 -1.65
C ILE A 125 -0.56 -9.89 -0.11
N THR A 126 -0.99 -11.00 0.47
CA THR A 126 -1.08 -11.10 1.94
C THR A 126 0.31 -11.13 2.61
N GLY A 127 1.31 -11.71 1.95
CA GLY A 127 2.71 -11.65 2.35
C GLY A 127 3.24 -10.20 2.43
N SER A 128 2.98 -9.38 1.41
CA SER A 128 3.40 -7.98 1.39
C SER A 128 2.73 -7.14 2.48
N CYS A 129 1.44 -7.39 2.74
CA CYS A 129 0.71 -6.78 3.85
C CYS A 129 1.37 -7.07 5.20
N SER A 130 1.77 -8.33 5.44
CA SER A 130 2.41 -8.75 6.69
C SER A 130 3.76 -8.05 6.89
N SER A 131 4.58 -7.98 5.84
CA SER A 131 5.89 -7.29 5.87
C SER A 131 5.74 -5.81 6.24
N CYS A 132 4.90 -5.08 5.51
CA CYS A 132 4.65 -3.65 5.74
C CYS A 132 4.07 -3.37 7.14
N HIS A 133 3.07 -4.16 7.57
CA HIS A 133 2.43 -3.92 8.87
C HIS A 133 3.36 -4.15 10.05
N LYS A 134 4.29 -5.11 9.99
CA LYS A 134 5.28 -5.31 11.05
C LYS A 134 6.15 -4.07 11.29
N ALA A 135 6.48 -3.33 10.23
CA ALA A 135 7.31 -2.13 10.32
C ALA A 135 6.49 -0.87 10.65
N HIS A 136 5.29 -0.73 10.09
CA HIS A 136 4.58 0.57 10.05
C HIS A 136 3.22 0.60 10.76
N LYS A 137 2.66 -0.54 11.16
CA LYS A 137 1.36 -0.61 11.86
C LYS A 137 1.60 -0.80 13.35
N LYS A 138 1.91 0.30 14.04
CA LYS A 138 2.00 0.39 15.50
C LYS A 138 0.78 1.10 16.07
#